data_AF-A0A075A7G0-F1
#
_entry.id   AF-A0A075A7G0-F1
#
_cell.length_a   1.000
_cell.length_b   1.000
_cell.length_c   1.000
_cell.angle_alpha   90.00
_cell.angle_beta   90.00
_cell.angle_gamma   90.00
#
_symmetry.space_group_name_H-M   'P 1'
#
loop_
_entity.id
_entity.type
_entity.pdbx_description
1 polymer ?
#
loop_
_entity_poly.entity_id
_entity_poly.type
_entity_poly.pdbx_seq_one_letter_code
_entity_poly.pdbx_strand_id
1 'polypeptide(L)'
;MAENHNRSNDSEQTFAEIESWLESLSVESTVNTSRLEQNLEEWLHLINDIASIRNIAFVTSGGTIAPLERRIVRFIDNFSTGSRGASSTEYFLRHGYAVVFFHRRGSLLPYLRTLKNCLSLDTMERIENQLTMDQHHCINYLDWFQLNSNGTDVSVSQAALGYLLPVLTAYSKYKRGLLTLTFETVEDYVVGLYVISKRLMQFVKNESRYKRSLCCYLAAAVSDFYLPLAQRSEHKIPSSASGDNSKPSTLCLDGSGLTIHLESVPKLLPPLILKWASGAFVVSFKLETDRSHLLSVAESRIVNAESHLVVANQLETRFEEVWLVHRLCDPQKCVREHIQVPKSNEGQTTVELEELLVSRRHVLKHEIPLSGFKVLAEKWSAGGQCTQQSLCLASVYKDNDDVISGRPVGKVLTRKNLQRSSTASLIMK
;
A
#
# COMPACT_ATOMS: atom_id res chain seq x y z
N MET A 1 19.28 32.13 -16.03
CA MET A 1 19.28 30.91 -16.87
C MET A 1 20.38 29.90 -16.50
N ALA A 2 21.29 30.18 -15.55
CA ALA A 2 22.34 29.24 -15.15
C ALA A 2 22.00 28.34 -13.94
N GLU A 3 20.91 28.60 -13.19
CA GLU A 3 20.59 27.85 -11.95
C GLU A 3 19.72 26.60 -12.17
N ASN A 4 19.00 26.49 -13.30
CA ASN A 4 18.17 25.32 -13.60
C ASN A 4 18.97 24.11 -14.12
N HIS A 5 20.19 24.30 -14.62
CA HIS A 5 21.04 23.20 -15.09
C HIS A 5 21.82 22.50 -13.97
N ASN A 6 21.97 23.10 -12.79
CA ASN A 6 22.65 22.45 -11.66
C ASN A 6 21.74 21.50 -10.87
N ARG A 7 20.41 21.70 -10.87
CA ARG A 7 19.48 21.00 -9.94
C ARG A 7 18.81 19.75 -10.51
N SER A 8 18.62 19.64 -11.83
CA SER A 8 18.23 18.37 -12.46
C SER A 8 19.31 17.31 -12.21
N ASN A 9 20.58 17.73 -12.27
CA ASN A 9 21.74 16.91 -11.95
C ASN A 9 21.71 16.41 -10.50
N ASP A 10 21.29 17.23 -9.51
CA ASP A 10 21.21 16.81 -8.10
C ASP A 10 20.20 15.67 -7.87
N SER A 11 19.04 15.71 -8.53
CA SER A 11 18.01 14.66 -8.41
C SER A 11 18.42 13.35 -9.10
N GLU A 12 19.06 13.44 -10.27
CA GLU A 12 19.59 12.29 -10.98
C GLU A 12 20.78 11.67 -10.22
N GLN A 13 21.64 12.50 -9.65
CA GLN A 13 22.74 12.08 -8.80
C GLN A 13 22.23 11.36 -7.54
N THR A 14 21.21 11.91 -6.87
CA THR A 14 20.56 11.26 -5.71
C THR A 14 19.99 9.88 -6.07
N PHE A 15 19.38 9.73 -7.27
CA PHE A 15 18.86 8.43 -7.72
C PHE A 15 19.96 7.44 -8.06
N ALA A 16 21.06 7.89 -8.65
CA ALA A 16 22.23 7.05 -8.91
C ALA A 16 22.87 6.56 -7.60
N GLU A 17 22.93 7.41 -6.58
CA GLU A 17 23.40 7.04 -5.23
C GLU A 17 22.50 5.98 -4.59
N ILE A 18 21.17 6.12 -4.69
CA ILE A 18 20.22 5.10 -4.19
C ILE A 18 20.38 3.78 -4.95
N GLU A 19 20.54 3.80 -6.27
CA GLU A 19 20.74 2.58 -7.06
C GLU A 19 22.08 1.91 -6.73
N SER A 20 23.15 2.68 -6.54
CA SER A 20 24.44 2.15 -6.09
C SER A 20 24.36 1.54 -4.69
N TRP A 21 23.60 2.15 -3.78
CA TRP A 21 23.31 1.58 -2.46
C TRP A 21 22.50 0.28 -2.56
N LEU A 22 21.49 0.21 -3.44
CA LEU A 22 20.73 -1.03 -3.67
C LEU A 22 21.61 -2.14 -4.25
N GLU A 23 22.52 -1.79 -5.15
CA GLU A 23 23.50 -2.73 -5.71
C GLU A 23 24.46 -3.24 -4.64
N SER A 24 24.98 -2.36 -3.78
CA SER A 24 25.84 -2.79 -2.67
C SER A 24 25.09 -3.72 -1.71
N LEU A 25 23.83 -3.43 -1.39
CA LEU A 25 22.99 -4.33 -0.61
C LEU A 25 22.80 -5.68 -1.29
N SER A 26 22.59 -5.71 -2.61
CA SER A 26 22.37 -6.95 -3.36
C SER A 26 23.62 -7.86 -3.38
N VAL A 27 24.82 -7.26 -3.32
CA VAL A 27 26.11 -7.98 -3.26
C VAL A 27 26.46 -8.42 -1.84
N GLU A 28 26.22 -7.55 -0.86
CA GLU A 28 26.59 -7.77 0.53
C GLU A 28 25.62 -8.72 1.27
N SER A 29 24.33 -8.62 0.96
CA SER A 29 23.30 -9.40 1.63
C SER A 29 23.17 -10.80 1.02
N THR A 30 22.63 -11.74 1.79
CA THR A 30 22.19 -13.05 1.29
C THR A 30 20.92 -12.97 0.43
N VAL A 31 20.54 -11.79 -0.06
CA VAL A 31 19.34 -11.59 -0.90
C VAL A 31 19.58 -12.30 -2.23
N ASN A 32 19.11 -13.54 -2.32
CA ASN A 32 19.13 -14.30 -3.55
C ASN A 32 18.02 -13.76 -4.47
N THR A 33 18.35 -12.71 -5.22
CA THR A 33 17.47 -12.14 -6.26
C THR A 33 17.23 -13.12 -7.39
N SER A 34 18.16 -14.04 -7.67
CA SER A 34 18.06 -14.95 -8.81
C SER A 34 16.81 -15.82 -8.77
N ARG A 35 16.47 -16.40 -7.61
CA ARG A 35 15.24 -17.20 -7.46
C ARG A 35 13.98 -16.35 -7.60
N LEU A 36 14.01 -15.13 -7.06
CA LEU A 36 12.92 -14.18 -7.16
C LEU A 36 12.67 -13.78 -8.62
N GLU A 37 13.73 -13.43 -9.35
CA GLU A 37 13.69 -13.06 -10.77
C GLU A 37 13.22 -14.21 -11.64
N GLN A 38 13.74 -15.43 -11.40
CA GLN A 38 13.30 -16.62 -12.12
C GLN A 38 11.79 -16.86 -11.95
N ASN A 39 11.30 -16.87 -10.70
CA ASN A 39 9.87 -17.08 -10.43
C ASN A 39 9.01 -15.97 -11.05
N LEU A 40 9.51 -14.73 -11.04
CA LEU A 40 8.83 -13.60 -11.67
C LEU A 40 8.75 -13.79 -13.19
N GLU A 41 9.84 -14.19 -13.84
CA GLU A 41 9.88 -14.39 -15.29
C GLU A 41 8.96 -15.54 -15.74
N GLU A 42 9.02 -16.68 -15.06
CA GLU A 42 8.14 -17.83 -15.33
C GLU A 42 6.66 -17.43 -15.22
N TRP A 43 6.32 -16.64 -14.20
CA TRP A 43 4.96 -16.16 -14.01
C TRP A 43 4.55 -15.09 -15.04
N LEU A 44 5.45 -14.20 -15.42
CA LEU A 44 5.20 -13.20 -16.48
C LEU A 44 4.87 -13.89 -17.82
N HIS A 45 5.61 -14.94 -18.18
CA HIS A 45 5.28 -15.76 -19.34
C HIS A 45 3.87 -16.35 -19.24
N LEU A 46 3.54 -16.96 -18.09
CA LEU A 46 2.21 -17.55 -17.86
C LEU A 46 1.07 -16.53 -18.05
N ILE A 47 1.19 -15.33 -17.47
CA ILE A 47 0.12 -14.32 -17.54
C ILE A 47 0.05 -13.63 -18.90
N ASN A 48 1.14 -13.61 -19.69
CA ASN A 48 1.18 -12.95 -20.98
C ASN A 48 0.22 -13.59 -21.99
N ASP A 49 -0.01 -14.89 -21.87
CA ASP A 49 -0.94 -15.65 -22.71
C ASP A 49 -2.41 -15.52 -22.27
N ILE A 50 -2.69 -14.91 -21.12
CA ILE A 50 -4.05 -14.77 -20.58
C ILE A 50 -4.63 -13.40 -20.99
N ALA A 51 -5.38 -13.37 -22.09
CA ALA A 51 -5.97 -12.15 -22.66
C ALA A 51 -6.94 -11.40 -21.73
N SER A 52 -7.61 -12.10 -20.83
CA SER A 52 -8.55 -11.52 -19.87
C SER A 52 -7.88 -10.71 -18.77
N ILE A 53 -6.59 -10.94 -18.51
CA ILE A 53 -5.83 -10.18 -17.52
C ILE A 53 -5.31 -8.92 -18.21
N ARG A 54 -5.85 -7.76 -17.82
CA ARG A 54 -5.46 -6.46 -18.39
C ARG A 54 -4.65 -5.60 -17.44
N ASN A 55 -4.62 -5.92 -16.15
CA ASN A 55 -3.90 -5.12 -15.16
C ASN A 55 -3.07 -6.03 -14.25
N ILE A 56 -1.95 -5.51 -13.78
CA ILE A 56 -1.07 -6.16 -12.80
C ILE A 56 -1.06 -5.29 -11.54
N ALA A 57 -1.24 -5.91 -10.37
CA ALA A 57 -1.01 -5.29 -9.07
C ALA A 57 0.27 -5.86 -8.46
N PHE A 58 1.19 -4.99 -8.08
CA PHE A 58 2.31 -5.33 -7.23
C PHE A 58 1.97 -4.94 -5.80
N VAL A 59 1.59 -5.92 -4.99
CA VAL A 59 1.16 -5.72 -3.60
C VAL A 59 2.31 -6.07 -2.66
N THR A 60 2.67 -5.15 -1.78
CA THR A 60 3.58 -5.45 -0.66
C THR A 60 2.82 -5.64 0.65
N SER A 61 3.23 -6.60 1.50
CA SER A 61 2.48 -6.93 2.73
C SER A 61 3.37 -7.45 3.86
N GLY A 62 2.97 -7.16 5.11
CA GLY A 62 3.70 -7.56 6.31
C GLY A 62 4.81 -6.56 6.69
N GLY A 63 5.47 -6.84 7.82
CA GLY A 63 6.53 -6.00 8.38
C GLY A 63 7.93 -6.38 7.92
N THR A 64 8.85 -5.43 7.83
CA THR A 64 10.28 -5.74 7.69
C THR A 64 10.94 -5.87 9.05
N ILE A 65 11.99 -6.70 9.13
CA ILE A 65 12.92 -6.68 10.26
C ILE A 65 14.21 -5.93 9.90
N ALA A 66 14.82 -5.26 10.87
CA ALA A 66 16.15 -4.68 10.78
C ALA A 66 17.11 -5.45 11.70
N PRO A 67 17.95 -6.35 11.16
CA PRO A 67 18.88 -7.15 11.96
C PRO A 67 19.97 -6.31 12.64
N LEU A 68 20.32 -6.68 13.86
CA LEU A 68 21.41 -6.04 14.61
C LEU A 68 22.75 -6.80 14.48
N GLU A 69 22.66 -8.10 14.17
CA GLU A 69 23.79 -9.01 14.01
C GLU A 69 23.73 -9.71 12.64
N ARG A 70 24.88 -10.14 12.11
CA ARG A 70 24.94 -10.93 10.86
C ARG A 70 24.34 -12.33 11.04
N ARG A 71 24.68 -12.98 12.16
CA ARG A 71 23.97 -14.17 12.64
C ARG A 71 22.82 -13.69 13.52
N ILE A 72 21.70 -13.47 12.86
CA ILE A 72 20.53 -12.80 13.43
C ILE A 72 20.06 -13.54 14.69
N VAL A 73 20.20 -12.88 15.85
CA VAL A 73 19.58 -13.30 17.10
C VAL A 73 18.58 -12.24 17.57
N ARG A 74 18.90 -10.96 17.33
CA ARG A 74 18.04 -9.82 17.66
C ARG A 74 17.82 -8.98 16.41
N PHE A 75 16.63 -8.38 16.34
CA PHE A 75 16.23 -7.50 15.27
C PHE A 75 15.16 -6.52 15.77
N ILE A 76 15.03 -5.40 15.09
CA ILE A 76 13.90 -4.48 15.25
C ILE A 76 12.82 -4.90 14.25
N ASP A 77 11.56 -4.94 14.67
CA ASP A 77 10.44 -5.39 13.85
C ASP A 77 9.38 -4.29 13.70
N ASN A 78 9.01 -3.98 12.46
CA ASN A 78 7.85 -3.14 12.19
C ASN A 78 6.59 -4.02 12.17
N PHE A 79 5.84 -4.02 13.27
CA PHE A 79 4.69 -4.90 13.42
C PHE A 79 3.65 -4.74 12.29
N SER A 80 3.40 -5.83 11.57
CA SER A 80 2.29 -5.95 10.63
C SER A 80 1.97 -7.42 10.37
N THR A 81 0.71 -7.80 10.60
CA THR A 81 0.23 -9.17 10.37
C THR A 81 0.12 -9.52 8.88
N GLY A 82 0.12 -8.51 8.00
CA GLY A 82 -0.11 -8.67 6.56
C GLY A 82 -1.58 -8.83 6.16
N SER A 83 -2.54 -8.66 7.09
CA SER A 83 -3.97 -8.87 6.84
C SER A 83 -4.50 -8.04 5.66
N ARG A 84 -4.19 -6.74 5.66
CA ARG A 84 -4.63 -5.81 4.62
C ARG A 84 -4.11 -6.19 3.24
N GLY A 85 -2.80 -6.39 3.11
CA GLY A 85 -2.21 -6.75 1.82
C GLY A 85 -2.81 -8.07 1.30
N ALA A 86 -2.95 -9.07 2.18
CA ALA A 86 -3.54 -10.36 1.81
C ALA A 86 -5.00 -10.23 1.35
N SER A 87 -5.83 -9.48 2.08
CA SER A 87 -7.23 -9.23 1.71
C SER A 87 -7.33 -8.44 0.40
N SER A 88 -6.60 -7.32 0.27
CA SER A 88 -6.57 -6.52 -0.96
C SER A 88 -6.16 -7.35 -2.17
N THR A 89 -5.21 -8.28 -2.05
CA THR A 89 -4.83 -9.19 -3.14
C THR A 89 -6.00 -10.06 -3.61
N GLU A 90 -6.82 -10.60 -2.71
CA GLU A 90 -8.01 -11.37 -3.10
C GLU A 90 -8.99 -10.51 -3.90
N TYR A 91 -9.21 -9.28 -3.46
CA TYR A 91 -10.09 -8.35 -4.17
C TYR A 91 -9.53 -7.89 -5.51
N PHE A 92 -8.21 -7.66 -5.64
CA PHE A 92 -7.59 -7.38 -6.93
C PHE A 92 -7.79 -8.54 -7.92
N LEU A 93 -7.57 -9.78 -7.48
CA LEU A 93 -7.80 -10.97 -8.28
C LEU A 93 -9.26 -11.09 -8.73
N ARG A 94 -10.21 -10.82 -7.81
CA ARG A 94 -11.66 -10.79 -8.14
C ARG A 94 -12.00 -9.76 -9.21
N HIS A 95 -11.30 -8.62 -9.25
CA HIS A 95 -11.45 -7.58 -10.26
C HIS A 95 -10.61 -7.81 -11.53
N GLY A 96 -10.06 -9.01 -11.73
CA GLY A 96 -9.38 -9.41 -12.98
C GLY A 96 -7.93 -8.95 -13.09
N TYR A 97 -7.32 -8.51 -11.99
CA TYR A 97 -5.87 -8.27 -11.95
C TYR A 97 -5.12 -9.59 -11.85
N ALA A 98 -3.91 -9.62 -12.40
CA ALA A 98 -2.86 -10.51 -11.91
C ALA A 98 -2.12 -9.81 -10.78
N VAL A 99 -1.68 -10.55 -9.75
CA VAL A 99 -1.08 -9.98 -8.55
C VAL A 99 0.25 -10.63 -8.25
N VAL A 100 1.29 -9.81 -8.14
CA VAL A 100 2.54 -10.17 -7.46
C VAL A 100 2.37 -9.76 -6.00
N PHE A 101 2.28 -10.74 -5.11
CA PHE A 101 2.16 -10.57 -3.67
C PHE A 101 3.54 -10.77 -3.03
N PHE A 102 4.24 -9.67 -2.78
CA PHE A 102 5.55 -9.66 -2.14
C PHE A 102 5.37 -9.43 -0.64
N HIS A 103 5.65 -10.45 0.18
CA HIS A 103 5.23 -10.43 1.58
C HIS A 103 6.30 -10.90 2.55
N ARG A 104 6.17 -10.47 3.82
CA ARG A 104 7.01 -11.00 4.90
C ARG A 104 6.78 -12.49 5.07
N ARG A 105 7.83 -13.30 5.14
CA ARG A 105 7.74 -14.72 5.49
C ARG A 105 6.96 -14.89 6.81
N GLY A 106 6.00 -15.82 6.83
CA GLY A 106 5.16 -16.09 8.01
C GLY A 106 3.99 -15.11 8.23
N SER A 107 3.88 -14.03 7.45
CA SER A 107 2.70 -13.17 7.47
C SER A 107 1.48 -13.82 6.79
N LEU A 108 0.32 -13.20 6.92
CA LEU A 108 -0.92 -13.69 6.32
C LEU A 108 -0.82 -13.76 4.80
N LEU A 109 -1.30 -14.88 4.25
CA LEU A 109 -1.37 -15.13 2.81
C LEU A 109 -2.82 -14.97 2.32
N PRO A 110 -3.03 -14.49 1.08
CA PRO A 110 -4.34 -14.47 0.44
C PRO A 110 -5.00 -15.85 0.52
N TYR A 111 -6.31 -15.88 0.80
CA TYR A 111 -7.14 -17.08 1.00
C TYR A 111 -6.85 -17.85 2.29
N LEU A 112 -5.58 -18.06 2.66
CA LEU A 112 -5.22 -18.75 3.90
C LEU A 112 -5.53 -17.92 5.16
N ARG A 113 -5.54 -16.58 5.05
CA ARG A 113 -5.96 -15.69 6.15
C ARG A 113 -7.38 -16.02 6.64
N THR A 114 -8.28 -16.37 5.73
CA THR A 114 -9.68 -16.66 6.04
C THR A 114 -9.79 -17.96 6.82
N LEU A 115 -8.95 -18.94 6.49
CA LEU A 115 -8.86 -20.20 7.24
C LEU A 115 -8.33 -19.97 8.65
N LYS A 116 -7.34 -19.10 8.82
CA LYS A 116 -6.85 -18.71 10.16
C LYS A 116 -7.94 -18.05 10.98
N ASN A 117 -8.76 -17.19 10.37
CA ASN A 117 -9.89 -16.55 11.05
C ASN A 117 -10.98 -17.54 11.46
N CYS A 118 -11.17 -18.63 10.71
CA CYS A 118 -12.11 -19.70 11.06
C CYS A 118 -11.66 -20.51 12.29
N LEU A 119 -10.37 -20.48 12.64
CA LEU A 119 -9.85 -21.08 13.86
C LEU A 119 -9.85 -20.11 15.05
N SER A 120 -9.78 -18.81 14.80
CA SER A 120 -9.73 -17.80 15.84
C SER A 120 -11.14 -17.46 16.33
N LEU A 121 -11.63 -18.25 17.27
CA LEU A 121 -12.30 -17.64 18.41
C LEU A 121 -11.19 -17.05 19.31
N ASP A 122 -11.17 -15.72 19.46
CA ASP A 122 -10.55 -14.97 20.58
C ASP A 122 -9.03 -14.88 20.75
N THR A 123 -8.25 -14.34 19.81
CA THR A 123 -6.97 -13.70 20.23
C THR A 123 -6.42 -12.68 19.24
N MET A 124 -6.88 -11.42 19.34
CA MET A 124 -6.03 -10.22 19.28
C MET A 124 -6.73 -8.99 19.87
N GLU A 125 -8.05 -9.03 20.10
CA GLU A 125 -8.82 -7.90 20.68
C GLU A 125 -9.53 -8.23 22.01
N ARG A 126 -9.80 -9.52 22.32
CA ARG A 126 -10.62 -9.93 23.47
C ARG A 126 -9.86 -10.33 24.75
N ILE A 127 -8.65 -9.80 24.96
CA ILE A 127 -7.95 -9.97 26.27
C ILE A 127 -8.30 -8.85 27.27
N GLU A 128 -8.85 -7.71 26.83
CA GLU A 128 -9.10 -6.61 27.78
C GLU A 128 -10.50 -6.57 28.40
N ASN A 129 -11.53 -7.23 27.86
CA ASN A 129 -12.88 -7.09 28.39
C ASN A 129 -13.62 -8.43 28.57
N GLN A 130 -13.52 -8.94 29.80
CA GLN A 130 -14.49 -9.72 30.58
C GLN A 130 -15.26 -10.89 29.92
N LEU A 131 -15.04 -12.06 30.52
CA LEU A 131 -15.71 -13.34 30.30
C LEU A 131 -17.24 -13.29 30.36
N THR A 132 -17.92 -14.03 29.48
CA THR A 132 -18.90 -15.08 29.84
C THR A 132 -18.97 -16.15 28.75
N MET A 133 -19.07 -17.40 29.19
CA MET A 133 -18.97 -18.63 28.43
C MET A 133 -20.08 -18.85 27.39
N ASP A 134 -19.71 -19.30 26.18
CA ASP A 134 -20.25 -20.53 25.61
C ASP A 134 -19.24 -21.15 24.60
N GLN A 135 -18.71 -22.31 24.99
CA GLN A 135 -18.03 -23.34 24.18
C GLN A 135 -17.20 -22.89 22.95
N HIS A 136 -15.92 -22.59 23.20
CA HIS A 136 -14.89 -22.53 22.16
C HIS A 136 -14.69 -23.90 21.49
N HIS A 137 -15.38 -24.14 20.37
CA HIS A 137 -14.97 -25.16 19.41
C HIS A 137 -13.77 -24.64 18.61
N CYS A 138 -12.59 -24.56 19.25
CA CYS A 138 -11.34 -24.39 18.53
C CYS A 138 -11.02 -25.71 17.83
N ILE A 139 -11.52 -25.89 16.62
CA ILE A 139 -11.16 -27.04 15.78
C ILE A 139 -9.71 -26.84 15.35
N ASN A 140 -8.79 -27.79 15.55
CA ASN A 140 -7.42 -27.70 14.99
C ASN A 140 -7.50 -27.87 13.46
N TYR A 141 -6.58 -27.29 12.67
CA TYR A 141 -6.52 -27.57 11.22
C TYR A 141 -6.53 -29.07 10.92
N LEU A 142 -5.94 -29.90 11.78
CA LEU A 142 -5.92 -31.36 11.62
C LEU A 142 -7.30 -32.00 11.80
N ASP A 143 -8.16 -31.43 12.64
CA ASP A 143 -9.52 -31.93 12.89
C ASP A 143 -10.47 -31.67 11.72
N TRP A 144 -10.06 -30.82 10.75
CA TRP A 144 -10.77 -30.67 9.48
C TRP A 144 -10.61 -31.89 8.57
N PHE A 145 -9.65 -32.76 8.86
CA PHE A 145 -9.36 -33.93 8.06
C PHE A 145 -9.79 -35.21 8.78
N GLN A 146 -10.39 -36.13 8.04
CA GLN A 146 -10.85 -37.42 8.53
C GLN A 146 -10.19 -38.53 7.74
N LEU A 147 -9.60 -39.49 8.45
CA LEU A 147 -9.09 -40.71 7.84
C LEU A 147 -10.24 -41.66 7.54
N ASN A 148 -10.12 -42.41 6.44
CA ASN A 148 -10.96 -43.58 6.22
C ASN A 148 -10.69 -44.65 7.31
N SER A 149 -11.52 -45.70 7.36
CA SER A 149 -11.39 -46.78 8.36
C SER A 149 -10.02 -47.47 8.37
N ASN A 150 -9.28 -47.40 7.27
CA ASN A 150 -8.00 -48.09 7.07
C ASN A 150 -6.79 -47.16 7.28
N GLY A 151 -7.00 -45.86 7.54
CA GLY A 151 -5.93 -44.86 7.67
C GLY A 151 -5.19 -44.53 6.37
N THR A 152 -5.70 -44.95 5.21
CA THR A 152 -5.00 -44.82 3.92
C THR A 152 -5.42 -43.60 3.10
N ASP A 153 -6.63 -43.10 3.32
CA ASP A 153 -7.19 -41.96 2.61
C ASP A 153 -7.62 -40.88 3.58
N VAL A 154 -7.42 -39.63 3.17
CA VAL A 154 -7.83 -38.43 3.90
C VAL A 154 -9.00 -37.76 3.17
N SER A 155 -10.05 -37.43 3.91
CA SER A 155 -11.20 -36.66 3.46
C SER A 155 -11.39 -35.42 4.33
N VAL A 156 -12.18 -34.45 3.88
CA VAL A 156 -12.50 -33.24 4.66
C VAL A 156 -13.79 -33.48 5.45
N SER A 157 -13.79 -33.12 6.74
CA SER A 157 -14.95 -33.25 7.60
C SER A 157 -16.10 -32.36 7.12
N GLN A 158 -17.35 -32.80 7.33
CA GLN A 158 -18.53 -32.02 6.93
C GLN A 158 -18.58 -30.64 7.60
N ALA A 159 -18.10 -30.53 8.85
CA ALA A 159 -17.99 -29.27 9.57
C ALA A 159 -17.03 -28.27 8.89
N ALA A 160 -15.95 -28.76 8.28
CA ALA A 160 -14.95 -27.92 7.63
C ALA A 160 -15.32 -27.53 6.19
N LEU A 161 -16.17 -28.32 5.50
CA LEU A 161 -16.53 -28.09 4.10
C LEU A 161 -17.14 -26.70 3.86
N GLY A 162 -17.99 -26.22 4.77
CA GLY A 162 -18.62 -24.90 4.65
C GLY A 162 -17.61 -23.74 4.61
N TYR A 163 -16.48 -23.89 5.32
CA TYR A 163 -15.41 -22.89 5.38
C TYR A 163 -14.39 -23.06 4.25
N LEU A 164 -14.01 -24.31 3.95
CA LEU A 164 -12.98 -24.62 2.96
C LEU A 164 -13.47 -24.43 1.53
N LEU A 165 -14.72 -24.79 1.23
CA LEU A 165 -15.21 -24.80 -0.14
C LEU A 165 -15.15 -23.41 -0.80
N PRO A 166 -15.66 -22.32 -0.20
CA PRO A 166 -15.55 -20.98 -0.80
C PRO A 166 -14.11 -20.55 -1.04
N VAL A 167 -13.22 -20.82 -0.09
CA VAL A 167 -11.80 -20.45 -0.14
C VAL A 167 -11.07 -21.22 -1.24
N LEU A 168 -11.26 -22.54 -1.30
CA LEU A 168 -10.64 -23.40 -2.31
C LEU A 168 -11.20 -23.13 -3.70
N THR A 169 -12.49 -22.84 -3.83
CA THR A 169 -13.10 -22.42 -5.10
C THR A 169 -12.49 -21.11 -5.59
N ALA A 170 -12.39 -20.10 -4.72
CA ALA A 170 -11.78 -18.82 -5.07
C ALA A 170 -10.30 -18.97 -5.44
N TYR A 171 -9.51 -19.66 -4.60
CA TYR A 171 -8.10 -19.90 -4.87
C TYR A 171 -7.89 -20.66 -6.18
N SER A 172 -8.65 -21.74 -6.42
CA SER A 172 -8.54 -22.52 -7.66
C SER A 172 -8.83 -21.71 -8.92
N LYS A 173 -9.78 -20.75 -8.82
CA LYS A 173 -10.13 -19.84 -9.90
C LYS A 173 -9.02 -18.84 -10.20
N TYR A 174 -8.36 -18.30 -9.18
CA TYR A 174 -7.45 -17.15 -9.34
C TYR A 174 -5.96 -17.50 -9.23
N LYS A 175 -5.58 -18.72 -8.82
CA LYS A 175 -4.18 -19.12 -8.54
C LYS A 175 -3.19 -18.84 -9.67
N ARG A 176 -3.60 -18.92 -10.94
CA ARG A 176 -2.72 -18.63 -12.08
C ARG A 176 -2.33 -17.15 -12.16
N GLY A 177 -3.21 -16.27 -11.70
CA GLY A 177 -2.97 -14.84 -11.64
C GLY A 177 -2.31 -14.39 -10.34
N LEU A 178 -1.85 -15.30 -9.47
CA LEU A 178 -1.21 -14.96 -8.20
C LEU A 178 0.23 -15.49 -8.18
N LEU A 179 1.19 -14.61 -7.98
CA LEU A 179 2.58 -14.95 -7.66
C LEU A 179 2.90 -14.50 -6.25
N THR A 180 3.41 -15.39 -5.41
CA THR A 180 3.89 -15.04 -4.06
C THR A 180 5.41 -14.99 -4.05
N LEU A 181 5.96 -13.86 -3.61
CA LEU A 181 7.40 -13.65 -3.39
C LEU A 181 7.60 -13.25 -1.93
N THR A 182 8.74 -13.60 -1.33
CA THR A 182 8.97 -13.39 0.10
C THR A 182 10.12 -12.45 0.38
N PHE A 183 9.98 -11.65 1.43
CA PHE A 183 11.07 -10.95 2.10
C PHE A 183 11.04 -11.23 3.60
N GLU A 184 12.09 -10.84 4.32
CA GLU A 184 12.11 -10.84 5.77
C GLU A 184 12.73 -9.54 6.29
N THR A 185 13.91 -9.20 5.80
CA THR A 185 14.65 -8.00 6.21
C THR A 185 14.24 -6.75 5.44
N VAL A 186 14.60 -5.58 5.96
CA VAL A 186 14.45 -4.32 5.22
C VAL A 186 15.29 -4.31 3.95
N GLU A 187 16.47 -4.94 3.94
CA GLU A 187 17.30 -5.10 2.74
C GLU A 187 16.62 -5.94 1.66
N ASP A 188 16.07 -7.10 2.05
CA ASP A 188 15.31 -7.97 1.14
C ASP A 188 14.16 -7.18 0.49
N TYR A 189 13.46 -6.38 1.31
CA TYR A 189 12.32 -5.60 0.87
C TYR A 189 12.73 -4.52 -0.14
N VAL A 190 13.75 -3.71 0.16
CA VAL A 190 14.13 -2.57 -0.70
C VAL A 190 14.73 -3.04 -2.02
N VAL A 191 15.55 -4.10 -2.00
CA VAL A 191 16.09 -4.72 -3.21
C VAL A 191 14.96 -5.36 -4.01
N GLY A 192 14.07 -6.12 -3.36
CA GLY A 192 12.91 -6.73 -4.03
C GLY A 192 11.96 -5.69 -4.63
N LEU A 193 11.68 -4.59 -3.92
CA LEU A 193 10.88 -3.48 -4.42
C LEU A 193 11.45 -2.91 -5.71
N TYR A 194 12.77 -2.65 -5.74
CA TYR A 194 13.47 -2.15 -6.92
C TYR A 194 13.41 -3.14 -8.08
N VAL A 195 13.85 -4.38 -7.87
CA VAL A 195 13.95 -5.42 -8.91
C VAL A 195 12.58 -5.74 -9.50
N ILE A 196 11.58 -6.01 -8.65
CA ILE A 196 10.23 -6.39 -9.09
C ILE A 196 9.56 -5.23 -9.83
N SER A 197 9.60 -4.01 -9.28
CA SER A 197 8.91 -2.87 -9.89
C SER A 197 9.47 -2.51 -11.27
N LYS A 198 10.80 -2.53 -11.41
CA LYS A 198 11.50 -2.28 -12.68
C LYS A 198 11.16 -3.33 -13.73
N ARG A 199 11.23 -4.62 -13.35
CA ARG A 199 10.92 -5.74 -14.26
C ARG A 199 9.46 -5.73 -14.70
N LEU A 200 8.52 -5.52 -13.77
CA LEU A 200 7.09 -5.40 -14.07
C LEU A 200 6.81 -4.22 -15.01
N MET A 201 7.44 -3.07 -14.78
CA MET A 201 7.28 -1.91 -15.65
C MET A 201 7.81 -2.16 -17.07
N GLN A 202 8.99 -2.80 -17.18
CA GLN A 202 9.54 -3.21 -18.46
C GLN A 202 8.59 -4.14 -19.22
N PHE A 203 8.05 -5.15 -18.53
CA PHE A 203 7.09 -6.08 -19.12
C PHE A 203 5.84 -5.35 -19.65
N VAL A 204 5.24 -4.50 -18.81
CA VAL A 204 4.01 -3.78 -19.15
C VAL A 204 4.21 -2.80 -20.31
N LYS A 205 5.37 -2.14 -20.40
CA LYS A 205 5.65 -1.16 -21.46
C LYS A 205 6.04 -1.81 -22.79
N ASN A 206 6.89 -2.84 -22.77
CA ASN A 206 7.66 -3.24 -23.96
C ASN A 206 7.43 -4.69 -24.40
N GLU A 207 6.95 -5.58 -23.53
CA GLU A 207 6.98 -7.03 -23.79
C GLU A 207 5.59 -7.69 -23.76
N SER A 208 4.61 -7.07 -23.10
CA SER A 208 3.30 -7.69 -23.00
C SER A 208 2.57 -7.71 -24.34
N ARG A 209 2.01 -8.87 -24.69
CA ARG A 209 1.18 -9.08 -25.88
C ARG A 209 -0.07 -8.19 -25.88
N TYR A 210 -0.55 -7.82 -24.69
CA TYR A 210 -1.75 -7.00 -24.51
C TYR A 210 -1.40 -5.72 -23.77
N LYS A 211 -2.07 -4.61 -24.10
CA LYS A 211 -1.92 -3.36 -23.33
C LYS A 211 -2.33 -3.59 -21.88
N ARG A 212 -1.37 -3.46 -20.97
CA ARG A 212 -1.56 -3.63 -19.53
C ARG A 212 -1.29 -2.34 -18.76
N SER A 213 -1.78 -2.29 -17.53
CA SER A 213 -1.44 -1.25 -16.54
C SER A 213 -0.80 -1.89 -15.31
N LEU A 214 0.08 -1.14 -14.63
CA LEU A 214 0.70 -1.56 -13.37
C LEU A 214 0.17 -0.70 -12.22
N CYS A 215 -0.24 -1.34 -11.13
CA CYS A 215 -0.56 -0.72 -9.85
C CYS A 215 0.43 -1.19 -8.78
N CYS A 216 1.24 -0.32 -8.21
CA CYS A 216 2.05 -0.62 -7.02
C CYS A 216 1.23 -0.27 -5.77
N TYR A 217 0.83 -1.27 -5.01
CA TYR A 217 0.02 -1.15 -3.79
C TYR A 217 0.88 -1.51 -2.58
N LEU A 218 1.48 -0.50 -1.96
CA LEU A 218 2.61 -0.65 -1.05
C LEU A 218 2.16 -0.70 0.43
N ALA A 219 1.53 -1.80 0.84
CA ALA A 219 0.93 -1.96 2.16
C ALA A 219 1.86 -2.60 3.22
N ALA A 220 3.14 -2.86 2.89
CA ALA A 220 4.12 -3.33 3.86
C ALA A 220 4.47 -2.25 4.90
N ALA A 221 4.74 -2.69 6.13
CA ALA A 221 5.29 -1.83 7.20
C ALA A 221 6.81 -1.88 7.14
N VAL A 222 7.40 -0.91 6.45
CA VAL A 222 8.84 -0.84 6.18
C VAL A 222 9.54 -0.08 7.30
N SER A 223 10.70 -0.58 7.73
CA SER A 223 11.54 0.08 8.72
C SER A 223 12.10 1.39 8.16
N ASP A 224 11.95 2.48 8.91
CA ASP A 224 12.52 3.79 8.55
C ASP A 224 14.01 3.88 8.88
N PHE A 225 14.50 2.99 9.75
CA PHE A 225 15.88 2.92 10.20
C PHE A 225 16.43 1.50 10.14
N TYR A 226 17.73 1.36 9.90
CA TYR A 226 18.41 0.07 9.82
C TYR A 226 19.89 0.18 10.25
N LEU A 227 20.54 -0.97 10.45
CA LEU A 227 21.98 -1.04 10.71
C LEU A 227 22.69 -1.65 9.50
N PRO A 228 23.56 -0.93 8.77
CA PRO A 228 24.26 -1.48 7.60
C PRO A 228 25.05 -2.75 7.92
N LEU A 229 25.16 -3.68 6.95
CA LEU A 229 25.80 -4.99 7.16
C LEU A 229 27.26 -4.88 7.62
N ALA A 230 27.98 -3.88 7.12
CA ALA A 230 29.35 -3.56 7.52
C ALA A 230 29.49 -3.16 9.00
N GLN A 231 28.41 -2.68 9.61
CA GLN A 231 28.36 -2.20 10.99
C GLN A 231 27.76 -3.21 11.98
N ARG A 232 27.18 -4.32 11.48
CA ARG A 232 26.61 -5.39 12.33
C ARG A 232 27.70 -6.21 12.99
N SER A 233 27.47 -6.63 14.24
CA SER A 233 28.32 -7.65 14.87
C SER A 233 28.15 -9.00 14.18
N GLU A 234 29.22 -9.77 14.06
CA GLU A 234 29.16 -11.11 13.45
C GLU A 234 28.30 -12.08 14.28
N HIS A 235 28.38 -11.95 15.60
CA HIS A 235 27.70 -12.82 16.57
C HIS A 235 26.77 -12.02 17.50
N LYS A 236 25.93 -12.74 18.25
CA LYS A 236 25.04 -12.21 19.29
C LYS A 236 25.76 -11.17 20.15
N ILE A 237 25.18 -9.97 20.24
CA ILE A 237 25.74 -8.90 21.06
C ILE A 237 25.79 -9.37 22.53
N PRO A 238 26.95 -9.33 23.20
CA PRO A 238 27.08 -9.81 24.57
C PRO A 238 26.28 -8.93 25.54
N SER A 239 25.80 -9.53 26.63
CA SER A 239 25.02 -8.82 27.66
C SER A 239 25.88 -8.22 28.77
N SER A 240 27.20 -8.45 28.77
CA SER A 240 28.15 -7.93 29.77
C SER A 240 29.17 -7.01 29.11
N ALA A 241 29.56 -5.93 29.80
CA ALA A 241 30.58 -4.96 29.38
C ALA A 241 32.02 -5.51 29.41
N SER A 242 32.19 -6.82 29.27
CA SER A 242 33.47 -7.52 29.35
C SER A 242 33.98 -7.82 27.93
N GLY A 243 34.39 -6.76 27.22
CA GLY A 243 34.97 -6.85 25.88
C GLY A 243 35.66 -5.55 25.50
N ASP A 244 36.83 -5.66 24.86
CA ASP A 244 37.71 -4.55 24.46
C ASP A 244 36.96 -3.48 23.62
N ASN A 245 36.85 -2.26 24.18
CA ASN A 245 36.15 -1.10 23.60
C ASN A 245 36.94 -0.40 22.46
N SER A 246 37.80 -1.13 21.75
CA SER A 246 38.77 -0.56 20.80
C SER A 246 38.24 -0.33 19.39
N LYS A 247 36.97 -0.66 19.11
CA LYS A 247 36.30 -0.31 17.84
C LYS A 247 35.15 0.66 18.13
N PRO A 248 34.95 1.70 17.28
CA PRO A 248 33.73 2.50 17.33
C PRO A 248 32.58 1.62 16.84
N SER A 249 32.08 0.74 17.68
CA SER A 249 30.90 -0.05 17.37
C SER A 249 29.70 0.87 17.57
N THR A 250 28.82 0.92 16.56
CA THR A 250 27.44 1.43 16.57
C THR A 250 26.55 0.88 17.70
N LEU A 251 27.14 0.04 18.56
CA LEU A 251 26.60 -0.60 19.75
C LEU A 251 27.51 -0.20 20.92
N CYS A 252 27.01 0.68 21.80
CA CYS A 252 27.73 1.08 23.00
C CYS A 252 27.12 0.37 24.22
N LEU A 253 27.95 -0.37 24.95
CA LEU A 253 27.61 -0.97 26.24
C LEU A 253 28.31 -0.16 27.32
N ASP A 254 27.55 0.63 28.09
CA ASP A 254 28.09 1.56 29.08
C ASP A 254 27.83 1.13 30.52
N GLY A 255 27.82 -0.18 30.83
CA GLY A 255 27.51 -0.67 32.18
C GLY A 255 26.09 -0.35 32.71
N SER A 256 25.34 0.53 32.02
CA SER A 256 24.00 1.00 32.36
C SER A 256 22.96 0.62 31.31
N GLY A 257 23.37 0.37 30.06
CA GLY A 257 22.47 -0.09 29.01
C GLY A 257 23.15 -0.44 27.68
N LEU A 258 22.33 -0.73 26.67
CA LEU A 258 22.73 -0.93 25.28
C LEU A 258 22.21 0.26 24.46
N THR A 259 23.13 1.03 23.87
CA THR A 259 22.79 2.08 22.90
C THR A 259 23.04 1.57 21.49
N ILE A 260 22.06 1.73 20.60
CA ILE A 260 22.11 1.32 19.20
C ILE A 260 21.96 2.56 18.32
N HIS A 261 22.95 2.81 17.47
CA HIS A 261 22.90 3.85 16.46
C HIS A 261 22.46 3.24 15.12
N LEU A 262 21.36 3.74 14.58
CA LEU A 262 20.77 3.29 13.32
C LEU A 262 20.87 4.39 12.25
N GLU A 263 20.99 3.97 11.00
CA GLU A 263 20.94 4.86 9.84
C GLU A 263 19.53 4.91 9.26
N SER A 264 19.18 6.02 8.61
CA SER A 264 17.89 6.15 7.92
C SER A 264 17.89 5.35 6.63
N VAL A 265 16.78 4.66 6.35
CA VAL A 265 16.55 4.04 5.04
C VAL A 265 16.28 5.14 4.00
N PRO A 266 16.95 5.13 2.84
CA PRO A 266 16.69 6.11 1.79
C PRO A 266 15.22 6.16 1.33
N LYS A 267 14.75 7.32 0.88
CA LYS A 267 13.37 7.48 0.38
C LYS A 267 13.20 6.85 -1.00
N LEU A 268 12.57 5.68 -1.05
CA LEU A 268 12.45 4.89 -2.29
C LEU A 268 11.22 5.22 -3.16
N LEU A 269 10.22 5.92 -2.62
CA LEU A 269 9.00 6.22 -3.38
C LEU A 269 9.23 7.21 -4.55
N PRO A 270 10.02 8.29 -4.38
CA PRO A 270 10.35 9.16 -5.51
C PRO A 270 11.03 8.43 -6.70
N PRO A 271 12.13 7.67 -6.52
CA PRO A 271 12.73 6.96 -7.65
C PRO A 271 11.82 5.84 -8.20
N LEU A 272 10.98 5.21 -7.37
CA LEU A 272 9.97 4.26 -7.84
C LEU A 272 9.01 4.92 -8.84
N ILE A 273 8.45 6.08 -8.50
CA ILE A 273 7.45 6.77 -9.33
C ILE A 273 8.10 7.39 -10.57
N LEU A 274 9.27 8.01 -10.41
CA LEU A 274 9.87 8.84 -11.45
C LEU A 274 10.77 8.04 -12.40
N LYS A 275 11.38 6.93 -11.94
CA LYS A 275 12.37 6.17 -12.70
C LYS A 275 11.97 4.71 -12.87
N TRP A 276 11.92 3.93 -11.79
CA TRP A 276 11.83 2.46 -11.85
C TRP A 276 10.52 1.97 -12.43
N ALA A 277 9.41 2.60 -12.04
CA ALA A 277 8.06 2.26 -12.44
C ALA A 277 7.32 3.49 -13.00
N SER A 278 8.01 4.28 -13.84
CA SER A 278 7.47 5.51 -14.46
C SER A 278 6.26 5.24 -15.37
N GLY A 279 5.05 5.28 -14.81
CA GLY A 279 3.80 4.91 -15.48
C GLY A 279 2.95 3.91 -14.70
N ALA A 280 3.46 3.39 -13.59
CA ALA A 280 2.65 2.68 -12.60
C ALA A 280 1.80 3.67 -11.80
N PHE A 281 0.60 3.26 -11.46
CA PHE A 281 -0.18 3.91 -10.41
C PHE A 281 0.34 3.45 -9.05
N VAL A 282 0.75 4.38 -8.19
CA VAL A 282 1.39 4.08 -6.90
C VAL A 282 0.47 4.49 -5.76
N VAL A 283 0.04 3.49 -4.99
CA VAL A 283 -0.73 3.61 -3.76
C VAL A 283 0.20 3.31 -2.59
N SER A 284 0.34 4.24 -1.66
CA SER A 284 1.07 4.01 -0.40
C SER A 284 0.13 4.06 0.79
N PHE A 285 0.62 3.54 1.91
CA PHE A 285 -0.12 3.48 3.17
C PHE A 285 0.57 4.35 4.20
N LYS A 286 -0.25 5.00 5.04
CA LYS A 286 0.23 5.70 6.22
C LYS A 286 -0.62 5.34 7.42
N LEU A 287 0.06 4.99 8.50
CA LEU A 287 -0.52 4.64 9.79
C LEU A 287 0.01 5.64 10.82
N GLU A 288 -0.89 6.24 11.59
CA GLU A 288 -0.58 7.15 12.69
C GLU A 288 -1.65 6.96 13.79
N THR A 289 -1.45 7.59 14.95
CA THR A 289 -2.43 7.58 16.06
C THR A 289 -3.29 8.85 16.08
N ASP A 290 -2.75 9.99 15.61
CA ASP A 290 -3.48 11.26 15.51
C ASP A 290 -3.96 11.54 14.07
N ARG A 291 -5.26 11.81 13.90
CA ARG A 291 -5.89 12.05 12.60
C ARG A 291 -5.37 13.30 11.90
N SER A 292 -5.16 14.39 12.64
CA SER A 292 -4.78 15.67 12.03
C SER A 292 -3.35 15.57 11.48
N HIS A 293 -2.46 14.95 12.25
CA HIS A 293 -1.12 14.61 11.84
C HIS A 293 -1.12 13.65 10.66
N LEU A 294 -1.89 12.56 10.72
CA LEU A 294 -2.04 11.58 9.65
C LEU A 294 -2.39 12.22 8.31
N LEU A 295 -3.43 13.06 8.29
CA LEU A 295 -3.89 13.73 7.07
C LEU A 295 -2.86 14.74 6.58
N SER A 296 -2.22 15.50 7.47
CA SER A 296 -1.15 16.43 7.10
C SER A 296 0.04 15.71 6.45
N VAL A 297 0.45 14.55 6.99
CA VAL A 297 1.54 13.75 6.42
C VAL A 297 1.13 13.15 5.07
N ALA A 298 -0.10 12.63 4.96
CA ALA A 298 -0.63 12.09 3.71
C ALA A 298 -0.67 13.14 2.60
N GLU A 299 -1.12 14.36 2.90
CA GLU A 299 -1.12 15.48 1.95
C GLU A 299 0.28 15.87 1.52
N SER A 300 1.23 15.94 2.46
CA SER A 300 2.62 16.25 2.17
C SER A 300 3.23 15.22 1.20
N ARG A 301 2.95 13.92 1.38
CA ARG A 301 3.41 12.86 0.47
C ARG A 301 2.84 12.99 -0.94
N ILE A 302 1.57 13.37 -1.06
CA ILE A 302 0.94 13.66 -2.36
C ILE A 302 1.57 14.88 -3.03
N VAL A 303 1.81 15.96 -2.27
CA VAL A 303 2.46 17.19 -2.80
C VAL A 303 3.86 16.92 -3.30
N ASN A 304 4.63 16.10 -2.56
CA ASN A 304 6.01 15.78 -2.88
C ASN A 304 6.17 14.69 -3.95
N ALA A 305 5.07 14.30 -4.62
CA ALA A 305 5.03 13.25 -5.63
C ALA A 305 5.58 11.90 -5.11
N GLU A 306 5.47 11.64 -3.81
CA GLU A 306 5.85 10.37 -3.20
C GLU A 306 4.75 9.31 -3.36
N SER A 307 3.55 9.68 -3.83
CA SER A 307 2.43 8.77 -4.11
C SER A 307 1.39 9.41 -5.03
N HIS A 308 0.62 8.57 -5.73
CA HIS A 308 -0.57 9.03 -6.47
C HIS A 308 -1.82 9.02 -5.58
N LEU A 309 -1.89 8.04 -4.66
CA LEU A 309 -2.94 7.89 -3.66
C LEU A 309 -2.27 7.46 -2.35
N VAL A 310 -2.62 8.12 -1.25
CA VAL A 310 -2.25 7.67 0.09
C VAL A 310 -3.51 7.14 0.76
N VAL A 311 -3.45 5.89 1.23
CA VAL A 311 -4.45 5.31 2.13
C VAL A 311 -3.97 5.56 3.56
N ALA A 312 -4.67 6.44 4.25
CA ALA A 312 -4.36 6.92 5.57
C ALA A 312 -5.28 6.25 6.61
N ASN A 313 -4.67 5.62 7.61
CA ASN A 313 -5.35 4.92 8.69
C ASN A 313 -4.91 5.41 10.05
N GLN A 314 -5.88 5.56 10.95
CA GLN A 314 -5.57 5.61 12.36
C GLN A 314 -5.42 4.18 12.89
N LEU A 315 -4.49 3.99 13.83
CA LEU A 315 -4.20 2.66 14.39
C LEU A 315 -5.47 2.03 14.96
N GLU A 316 -6.23 2.76 15.77
CA GLU A 316 -7.37 2.26 16.52
C GLU A 316 -8.52 1.82 15.60
N THR A 317 -8.77 2.57 14.52
CA THR A 317 -9.92 2.35 13.61
C THR A 317 -9.53 1.68 12.29
N ARG A 318 -8.31 1.12 12.19
CA ARG A 318 -7.73 0.63 10.94
C ARG A 318 -8.53 -0.45 10.20
N PHE A 319 -9.44 -1.15 10.87
CA PHE A 319 -10.32 -2.14 10.22
C PHE A 319 -11.72 -1.60 9.92
N GLU A 320 -12.07 -0.44 10.47
CA GLU A 320 -13.41 0.16 10.37
C GLU A 320 -13.46 1.30 9.35
N GLU A 321 -12.36 2.05 9.21
CA GLU A 321 -12.31 3.20 8.32
C GLU A 321 -10.91 3.53 7.80
N VAL A 322 -10.90 4.28 6.70
CA VAL A 322 -9.72 4.80 6.00
C VAL A 322 -10.03 6.18 5.45
N TRP A 323 -8.97 6.98 5.30
CA TRP A 323 -9.00 8.21 4.51
C TRP A 323 -8.15 8.02 3.26
N LEU A 324 -8.71 8.31 2.09
CA LEU A 324 -7.99 8.39 0.84
C LEU A 324 -7.57 9.84 0.59
N VAL A 325 -6.29 10.07 0.39
CA VAL A 325 -5.74 11.41 0.11
C VAL A 325 -5.07 11.39 -1.26
N HIS A 326 -5.48 12.30 -2.16
CA HIS A 326 -4.98 12.30 -3.54
C HIS A 326 -5.21 13.60 -4.33
N ARG A 327 -4.62 13.70 -5.52
CA ARG A 327 -4.79 14.80 -6.51
C ARG A 327 -5.27 14.31 -7.89
N LEU A 328 -5.98 13.17 -7.90
CA LEU A 328 -6.36 12.45 -9.13
C LEU A 328 -7.37 13.19 -10.03
N CYS A 329 -8.27 13.99 -9.45
CA CYS A 329 -9.26 14.76 -10.20
C CYS A 329 -8.74 16.13 -10.61
N ASP A 330 -7.85 16.71 -9.80
CA ASP A 330 -7.26 18.04 -10.00
C ASP A 330 -5.81 18.02 -9.45
N PRO A 331 -4.79 18.20 -10.31
CA PRO A 331 -3.38 18.23 -9.90
C PRO A 331 -3.02 19.33 -8.89
N GLN A 332 -3.83 20.38 -8.78
CA GLN A 332 -3.59 21.49 -7.84
C GLN A 332 -4.32 21.32 -6.51
N LYS A 333 -5.40 20.54 -6.47
CA LYS A 333 -6.26 20.40 -5.30
C LYS A 333 -6.13 19.02 -4.67
N CYS A 334 -5.67 18.97 -3.43
CA CYS A 334 -5.71 17.75 -2.65
C CYS A 334 -7.14 17.45 -2.21
N VAL A 335 -7.57 16.21 -2.43
CA VAL A 335 -8.88 15.67 -2.08
C VAL A 335 -8.68 14.67 -0.95
N ARG A 336 -9.59 14.71 0.03
CA ARG A 336 -9.70 13.74 1.12
C ARG A 336 -11.05 13.05 0.99
N GLU A 337 -11.06 11.74 0.84
CA GLU A 337 -12.26 10.90 0.82
C GLU A 337 -12.25 9.98 2.04
N HIS A 338 -13.32 9.99 2.83
CA HIS A 338 -13.48 9.09 3.97
C HIS A 338 -14.29 7.87 3.55
N ILE A 339 -13.79 6.68 3.89
CA ILE A 339 -14.50 5.42 3.68
C ILE A 339 -14.64 4.76 5.03
N GLN A 340 -15.88 4.43 5.37
CA GLN A 340 -16.24 3.72 6.58
C GLN A 340 -16.95 2.42 6.20
N VAL A 341 -16.61 1.33 6.87
CA VAL A 341 -17.32 0.06 6.74
C VAL A 341 -18.76 0.28 7.23
N PRO A 342 -19.78 -0.05 6.42
CA PRO A 342 -21.17 0.03 6.85
C PRO A 342 -21.38 -0.84 8.09
N LYS A 343 -22.00 -0.28 9.13
CA LYS A 343 -22.42 -1.08 10.29
C LYS A 343 -23.44 -2.11 9.80
N SER A 344 -23.16 -3.39 10.00
CA SER A 344 -24.09 -4.46 9.65
C SER A 344 -25.33 -4.38 10.54
N ASN A 345 -26.51 -4.29 9.92
CA ASN A 345 -27.75 -4.68 10.60
C ASN A 345 -27.78 -6.22 10.71
N GLU A 346 -28.41 -6.75 11.75
CA GLU A 346 -28.49 -8.21 11.98
C GLU A 346 -28.92 -8.95 10.69
N GLY A 347 -28.04 -9.83 10.18
CA GLY A 347 -28.30 -10.67 9.00
C GLY A 347 -27.66 -10.26 7.67
N GLN A 348 -26.89 -9.16 7.59
CA GLN A 348 -26.13 -8.81 6.37
C GLN A 348 -24.69 -9.33 6.37
N THR A 349 -24.21 -9.75 5.20
CA THR A 349 -22.80 -10.10 4.95
C THR A 349 -21.90 -8.92 5.30
N THR A 350 -20.94 -9.13 6.20
CA THR A 350 -19.91 -8.15 6.58
C THR A 350 -19.05 -7.81 5.37
N VAL A 351 -19.15 -6.56 4.90
CA VAL A 351 -18.29 -6.05 3.82
C VAL A 351 -16.92 -5.73 4.42
N GLU A 352 -15.84 -6.34 3.90
CA GLU A 352 -14.49 -5.99 4.33
C GLU A 352 -14.10 -4.60 3.79
N LEU A 353 -13.33 -3.85 4.57
CA LEU A 353 -12.85 -2.53 4.16
C LEU A 353 -12.02 -2.59 2.87
N GLU A 354 -11.23 -3.64 2.70
CA GLU A 354 -10.43 -3.88 1.50
C GLU A 354 -11.29 -4.09 0.24
N GLU A 355 -12.53 -4.60 0.37
CA GLU A 355 -13.48 -4.65 -0.73
C GLU A 355 -13.84 -3.24 -1.20
N LEU A 356 -14.15 -2.36 -0.25
CA LEU A 356 -14.49 -0.96 -0.52
C LEU A 356 -13.31 -0.20 -1.10
N LEU A 357 -12.11 -0.44 -0.59
CA LEU A 357 -10.86 0.15 -1.08
C LEU A 357 -10.56 -0.27 -2.51
N VAL A 358 -10.50 -1.58 -2.77
CA VAL A 358 -10.13 -2.10 -4.08
C VAL A 358 -11.24 -1.85 -5.10
N SER A 359 -12.51 -1.80 -4.72
CA SER A 359 -13.61 -1.47 -5.65
C SER A 359 -13.68 0.00 -6.07
N ARG A 360 -12.94 0.91 -5.41
CA ARG A 360 -12.96 2.33 -5.80
C ARG A 360 -12.41 2.52 -7.20
N ARG A 361 -13.14 3.30 -8.01
CA ARG A 361 -12.81 3.59 -9.41
C ARG A 361 -11.40 4.14 -9.59
N HIS A 362 -10.93 4.95 -8.64
CA HIS A 362 -9.57 5.51 -8.66
C HIS A 362 -8.47 4.44 -8.48
N VAL A 363 -8.77 3.38 -7.74
CA VAL A 363 -7.86 2.24 -7.55
C VAL A 363 -7.90 1.30 -8.76
N LEU A 364 -9.07 1.10 -9.38
CA LEU A 364 -9.24 0.12 -10.48
C LEU A 364 -9.06 0.64 -11.90
N LYS A 365 -9.40 1.91 -12.18
CA LYS A 365 -9.54 2.34 -13.58
C LYS A 365 -8.33 3.00 -14.18
N HIS A 366 -7.33 3.42 -13.40
CA HIS A 366 -6.11 4.07 -13.92
C HIS A 366 -6.39 5.18 -14.98
N GLU A 367 -7.62 5.70 -15.02
CA GLU A 367 -8.20 6.52 -16.10
C GLU A 367 -7.81 8.00 -15.94
N ILE A 368 -6.70 8.25 -15.27
CA ILE A 368 -6.19 9.60 -15.07
C ILE A 368 -5.10 9.76 -16.11
N PRO A 369 -5.19 10.78 -16.97
CA PRO A 369 -4.12 11.09 -17.89
C PRO A 369 -2.84 11.31 -17.07
N LEU A 370 -1.88 10.38 -17.20
CA LEU A 370 -0.53 10.53 -16.65
C LEU A 370 0.15 11.83 -17.15
N SER A 371 -0.42 12.49 -18.17
CA SER A 371 -0.03 13.82 -18.64
C SER A 371 -0.15 14.92 -17.58
N GLY A 372 -1.08 14.81 -16.62
CA GLY A 372 -1.18 15.78 -15.50
C GLY A 372 -0.04 15.65 -14.49
N PHE A 373 0.52 14.44 -14.35
CA PHE A 373 1.67 14.17 -13.47
C PHE A 373 3.02 14.49 -14.14
N LYS A 374 3.08 14.50 -15.48
CA LYS A 374 4.26 15.02 -16.22
C LYS A 374 4.62 16.44 -15.80
N VAL A 375 3.62 17.30 -15.56
CA VAL A 375 3.83 18.68 -15.10
C VAL A 375 4.39 18.76 -13.67
N LEU A 376 4.07 17.79 -12.80
CA LEU A 376 4.62 17.70 -11.45
C LEU A 376 6.04 17.11 -11.45
N ALA A 377 6.29 16.10 -12.28
CA ALA A 377 7.63 15.60 -12.52
C ALA A 377 8.54 16.69 -13.11
N GLU A 378 8.06 17.48 -14.08
CA GLU A 378 8.77 18.64 -14.62
C GLU A 378 9.03 19.73 -13.57
N LYS A 379 8.12 19.94 -12.61
CA LYS A 379 8.35 20.84 -11.46
C LYS A 379 9.34 20.31 -10.43
N TRP A 380 9.42 18.99 -10.29
CA TRP A 380 10.41 18.31 -9.45
C TRP A 380 11.80 18.33 -10.11
N SER A 381 11.87 18.07 -11.43
CA SER A 381 13.06 18.28 -12.28
C SER A 381 13.52 19.74 -12.34
N ALA A 382 12.60 20.69 -12.14
CA ALA A 382 12.88 22.11 -12.03
C ALA A 382 13.31 22.56 -10.61
N GLY A 383 13.60 21.62 -9.69
CA GLY A 383 14.27 21.92 -8.42
C GLY A 383 13.45 22.74 -7.42
N GLY A 384 12.13 22.60 -7.42
CA GLY A 384 11.26 23.22 -6.43
C GLY A 384 11.34 22.54 -5.06
N GLN A 385 12.15 23.06 -4.14
CA GLN A 385 11.82 22.94 -2.72
C GLN A 385 10.50 23.70 -2.50
N CYS A 386 9.44 23.00 -2.08
CA CYS A 386 8.26 23.67 -1.53
C CYS A 386 8.65 24.20 -0.14
N THR A 387 9.32 25.35 -0.11
CA THR A 387 9.51 26.12 1.12
C THR A 387 8.14 26.61 1.58
N GLN A 388 7.85 26.49 2.89
CA GLN A 388 6.61 26.88 3.57
C GLN A 388 6.18 28.37 3.38
N GLN A 389 6.86 29.15 2.54
CA GLN A 389 6.62 30.59 2.35
C GLN A 389 6.21 31.01 0.93
N SER A 390 5.96 30.08 0.00
CA SER A 390 5.46 30.43 -1.36
C SER A 390 3.92 30.29 -1.49
N LEU A 391 3.19 30.62 -0.43
CA LEU A 391 1.75 30.93 -0.46
C LEU A 391 1.55 32.44 -0.31
N CYS A 392 1.96 33.20 -1.32
CA CYS A 392 1.53 34.59 -1.48
C CYS A 392 1.64 35.00 -2.95
N LEU A 393 0.55 34.83 -3.70
CA LEU A 393 0.19 35.72 -4.80
C LEU A 393 -1.31 35.95 -4.71
N ALA A 394 -1.68 36.94 -3.90
CA ALA A 394 -2.96 37.61 -3.96
C ALA A 394 -2.82 38.86 -4.86
N SER A 395 -3.51 38.87 -6.00
CA SER A 395 -4.28 39.96 -6.60
C SER A 395 -4.63 39.45 -8.00
N VAL A 396 -5.90 39.30 -8.39
CA VAL A 396 -6.91 40.34 -8.51
C VAL A 396 -8.27 39.69 -8.31
N TYR A 397 -9.01 40.10 -7.29
CA TYR A 397 -10.41 40.50 -7.42
C TYR A 397 -10.71 41.33 -6.17
N LYS A 398 -10.91 42.64 -6.40
CA LYS A 398 -11.46 43.55 -5.40
C LYS A 398 -12.91 43.18 -5.16
N ASP A 399 -13.26 43.27 -3.89
CA ASP A 399 -14.59 43.18 -3.32
C ASP A 399 -15.64 43.98 -4.09
N ASN A 400 -16.86 43.45 -4.08
CA ASN A 400 -17.98 44.17 -3.48
C ASN A 400 -18.98 43.13 -2.98
N ASP A 401 -18.95 42.92 -1.67
CA ASP A 401 -20.09 42.45 -0.89
C ASP A 401 -21.27 43.43 -1.04
N ASP A 402 -22.49 42.90 -1.04
CA ASP A 402 -23.51 43.38 -0.10
C ASP A 402 -24.74 42.46 -0.12
N VAL A 403 -25.00 41.86 1.05
CA VAL A 403 -26.32 41.36 1.46
C VAL A 403 -26.85 42.38 2.46
N ILE A 404 -28.11 42.82 2.31
CA ILE A 404 -29.16 42.95 3.36
C ILE A 404 -30.21 44.04 2.99
N SER A 405 -31.48 43.60 3.03
CA SER A 405 -32.72 44.33 3.36
C SER A 405 -33.43 45.24 2.34
N GLY A 406 -34.75 45.06 2.26
CA GLY A 406 -35.65 46.17 2.59
C GLY A 406 -36.43 46.91 1.50
N ARG A 407 -37.39 46.23 0.82
CA ARG A 407 -38.75 46.75 0.49
C ARG A 407 -38.87 48.01 -0.45
N PRO A 408 -40.08 48.37 -0.95
CA PRO A 408 -40.35 48.39 -2.40
C PRO A 408 -40.87 49.73 -2.97
N VAL A 409 -40.59 50.06 -4.24
CA VAL A 409 -41.37 51.00 -5.08
C VAL A 409 -41.01 50.65 -6.54
N GLY A 410 -41.89 50.21 -7.45
CA GLY A 410 -43.08 50.90 -7.96
C GLY A 410 -42.73 51.68 -9.24
N LYS A 411 -43.05 51.11 -10.42
CA LYS A 411 -43.30 51.73 -11.76
C LYS A 411 -43.22 50.61 -12.83
N VAL A 412 -44.30 50.03 -13.35
CA VAL A 412 -45.38 50.53 -14.24
C VAL A 412 -44.90 50.84 -15.67
N LEU A 413 -45.60 50.17 -16.62
CA LEU A 413 -45.68 50.38 -18.09
C LEU A 413 -44.50 49.81 -18.92
N THR A 414 -44.67 49.02 -19.99
CA THR A 414 -45.76 48.94 -20.99
C THR A 414 -45.94 47.55 -21.62
N ARG A 415 -47.19 47.32 -22.08
CA ARG A 415 -47.78 46.18 -22.83
C ARG A 415 -47.23 45.95 -24.25
N LYS A 416 -47.57 44.73 -24.74
CA LYS A 416 -47.87 44.24 -26.13
C LYS A 416 -46.82 43.20 -26.59
N ASN A 417 -47.14 42.03 -27.14
CA ASN A 417 -48.34 41.37 -27.66
C ASN A 417 -48.18 39.84 -27.43
N LEU A 418 -49.20 39.12 -26.96
CA LEU A 418 -50.02 38.18 -27.75
C LEU A 418 -49.27 37.38 -28.84
N GLN A 419 -48.99 36.10 -28.58
CA GLN A 419 -49.59 35.03 -29.38
C GLN A 419 -49.66 33.71 -28.60
N ARG A 420 -50.83 33.08 -28.71
CA ARG A 420 -51.28 31.83 -28.10
C ARG A 420 -50.92 30.65 -29.01
N SER A 421 -50.52 29.55 -28.40
CA SER A 421 -50.94 28.17 -28.72
C SER A 421 -50.52 27.32 -27.51
N SER A 422 -51.41 26.90 -26.60
CA SER A 422 -52.28 25.70 -26.64
C SER A 422 -51.52 24.50 -27.25
N THR A 423 -51.21 23.44 -26.52
CA THR A 423 -52.12 22.50 -25.82
C THR A 423 -51.35 21.68 -24.76
N ALA A 424 -51.85 21.60 -23.52
CA ALA A 424 -52.52 20.43 -22.90
C ALA A 424 -51.58 19.21 -22.69
N SER A 425 -51.18 18.95 -21.43
CA SER A 425 -51.66 17.83 -20.57
C SER A 425 -51.22 16.43 -21.08
N LEU A 426 -50.65 15.51 -20.31
CA LEU A 426 -51.16 14.98 -19.04
C LEU A 426 -50.15 13.92 -18.52
N ILE A 427 -49.82 14.01 -17.23
CA ILE A 427 -49.67 12.97 -16.18
C ILE A 427 -49.36 11.49 -16.56
N MET A 428 -48.52 10.88 -15.69
CA MET A 428 -48.25 9.45 -15.37
C MET A 428 -47.21 8.77 -16.29
N LYS A 429 -45.98 8.52 -15.84
CA LYS A 429 -45.52 7.63 -14.76
C LYS A 429 -44.06 7.92 -14.43
#